data_AF-A0A1L8GHA3-F1
#
_entry.id   AF-A0A1L8GHA3-F1
#
_cell.length_a   1.000
_cell.length_b   1.000
_cell.length_c   1.000
_cell.angle_alpha   90.00
_cell.angle_beta   90.00
_cell.angle_gamma   90.00
#
_symmetry.space_group_name_H-M   'P 1'
#
loop_
_entity.id
_entity.type
_entity.pdbx_description
1 polymer ?
#
loop_
_entity_poly.entity_id
_entity_poly.type
_entity_poly.pdbx_seq_one_letter_code
_entity_poly.pdbx_strand_id
1 'polypeptide(L)'
;MCVCQTMEVGKCIKNTVCDRGRGVLLEPFIHQVFHVDTGHYLCLNKYYGRGLSAEGFRQALFQYLHNGVRLRFDLFEPILYKLRRLKCVLESQASYRFYSSSLLIIYDGRDYPATNVADPLVQERAPKVDARMIDFAHSTYKGFRDDPTVHDGPDKGYVLGLRSLINVLELIRDESQ
;
A
#
# COMPACT_ATOMS: atom_id res chain seq x y z
N MET A 1 13.55 -4.25 -9.49
CA MET A 1 12.52 -3.35 -8.95
C MET A 1 11.53 -4.23 -8.23
N CYS A 2 11.25 -3.97 -6.96
CA CYS A 2 10.19 -4.67 -6.23
C CYS A 2 8.88 -3.93 -6.51
N VAL A 3 7.86 -4.69 -6.88
CA VAL A 3 6.56 -4.15 -7.27
C VAL A 3 5.50 -4.71 -6.34
N CYS A 4 4.85 -3.85 -5.57
CA CYS A 4 3.66 -4.22 -4.83
C CYS A 4 2.48 -3.48 -5.40
N GLN A 5 1.72 -4.21 -6.19
CA GLN A 5 0.44 -3.73 -6.65
C GLN A 5 -0.58 -4.08 -5.59
N THR A 6 -0.85 -3.13 -4.69
CA THR A 6 -1.86 -3.34 -3.65
C THR A 6 -3.19 -2.75 -4.05
N MET A 7 -4.25 -3.44 -3.61
CA MET A 7 -5.63 -2.95 -3.42
C MET A 7 -6.49 -2.89 -4.67
N GLU A 8 -7.63 -3.57 -4.71
CA GLU A 8 -8.86 -2.90 -5.15
C GLU A 8 -9.45 -2.33 -3.86
N VAL A 9 -9.86 -1.05 -3.83
CA VAL A 9 -10.72 -0.59 -2.72
C VAL A 9 -12.12 -1.15 -2.92
N GLY A 10 -12.30 -2.41 -2.49
CA GLY A 10 -13.56 -3.15 -2.54
C GLY A 10 -14.54 -2.67 -1.48
N LYS A 11 -15.80 -2.47 -1.89
CA LYS A 11 -16.93 -2.11 -1.03
C LYS A 11 -17.03 -3.05 0.19
N CYS A 12 -17.35 -2.49 1.37
CA CYS A 12 -18.08 -3.25 2.39
C CYS A 12 -19.32 -3.86 1.73
N ILE A 13 -19.30 -5.16 1.48
CA ILE A 13 -20.49 -5.88 1.06
C ILE A 13 -21.44 -5.85 2.25
N LYS A 14 -22.53 -5.09 2.12
CA LYS A 14 -23.68 -5.17 3.00
C LYS A 14 -24.22 -6.59 2.90
N ASN A 15 -23.79 -7.49 3.78
CA ASN A 15 -24.50 -8.71 4.17
C ASN A 15 -23.73 -9.49 5.24
N THR A 16 -23.32 -8.82 6.31
CA THR A 16 -23.32 -9.46 7.64
C THR A 16 -23.38 -8.36 8.69
N VAL A 17 -24.22 -8.61 9.68
CA VAL A 17 -24.52 -7.81 10.86
C VAL A 17 -23.36 -6.93 11.32
N CYS A 18 -23.68 -5.68 11.64
CA CYS A 18 -22.85 -4.74 12.38
C CYS A 18 -21.99 -5.45 13.44
N ASP A 19 -20.73 -5.67 13.12
CA ASP A 19 -19.72 -5.99 14.11
C ASP A 19 -18.71 -4.85 14.16
N ARG A 20 -18.61 -4.27 15.34
CA ARG A 20 -18.08 -2.92 15.62
C ARG A 20 -16.53 -2.91 15.66
N GLY A 21 -15.86 -3.67 14.80
CA GLY A 21 -14.41 -3.89 14.92
C GLY A 21 -13.65 -4.40 13.71
N ARG A 22 -14.25 -4.52 12.51
CA ARG A 22 -13.51 -4.99 11.32
C ARG A 22 -13.17 -3.83 10.38
N GLY A 23 -11.91 -3.40 10.43
CA GLY A 23 -11.33 -2.47 9.47
C GLY A 23 -11.43 -3.02 8.04
N VAL A 24 -11.49 -2.12 7.07
CA VAL A 24 -11.54 -2.44 5.63
C VAL A 24 -10.36 -3.33 5.28
N LEU A 25 -10.62 -4.61 5.03
CA LEU A 25 -9.64 -5.57 4.56
C LEU A 25 -9.32 -5.24 3.10
N LEU A 26 -8.04 -5.01 2.87
CA LEU A 26 -7.45 -4.60 1.61
C LEU A 26 -7.32 -5.83 0.71
N GLU A 27 -8.41 -6.19 0.03
CA GLU A 27 -8.50 -7.39 -0.79
C GLU A 27 -8.64 -7.05 -2.29
N PRO A 28 -7.82 -7.61 -3.19
CA PRO A 28 -6.69 -8.52 -2.97
C PRO A 28 -5.32 -7.80 -2.87
N PHE A 29 -4.45 -8.27 -1.96
CA PHE A 29 -3.04 -7.90 -1.90
C PHE A 29 -2.21 -8.76 -2.86
N ILE A 30 -1.50 -8.13 -3.80
CA ILE A 30 -0.56 -8.78 -4.73
C ILE A 30 0.81 -8.14 -4.49
N HIS A 31 1.85 -8.95 -4.36
CA HIS A 31 3.19 -8.39 -4.26
C HIS A 31 4.24 -9.26 -4.94
N GLN A 32 5.27 -8.58 -5.42
CA GLN A 32 6.47 -9.15 -5.99
C GLN A 32 7.68 -8.51 -5.31
N VAL A 33 8.42 -9.29 -4.54
CA VAL A 33 9.61 -8.83 -3.81
C VAL A 33 10.84 -9.62 -4.26
N PHE A 34 11.95 -8.92 -4.45
CA PHE A 34 13.23 -9.52 -4.79
C PHE A 34 13.93 -9.98 -3.51
N HIS A 35 14.19 -11.27 -3.42
CA HIS A 35 14.94 -11.89 -2.33
C HIS A 35 16.42 -12.02 -2.74
N VAL A 36 17.30 -11.30 -2.03
CA VAL A 36 18.73 -11.19 -2.34
C VAL A 36 19.47 -12.50 -2.05
N ASP A 37 19.06 -13.20 -1.01
CA ASP A 37 19.60 -14.51 -0.59
C ASP A 37 19.41 -15.59 -1.66
N THR A 38 18.23 -15.63 -2.29
CA THR A 38 17.90 -16.60 -3.34
C THR A 38 18.17 -16.09 -4.75
N GLY A 39 18.28 -14.78 -4.95
CA GLY A 39 18.38 -14.16 -6.27
C GLY A 39 17.08 -14.25 -7.10
N HIS A 40 15.97 -14.65 -6.48
CA HIS A 40 14.68 -14.85 -7.13
C HIS A 40 13.62 -13.87 -6.62
N TYR A 41 12.53 -13.72 -7.39
CA TYR A 41 11.38 -12.95 -6.97
C TYR A 41 10.34 -13.85 -6.29
N LEU A 42 9.94 -13.50 -5.07
CA LEU A 42 8.73 -14.03 -4.44
C LEU A 42 7.52 -13.30 -5.02
N CYS A 43 6.61 -14.04 -5.64
CA CYS A 43 5.42 -13.48 -6.29
C CYS A 43 4.15 -14.07 -5.64
N LEU A 44 3.40 -13.24 -4.91
CA LEU A 44 2.11 -13.63 -4.33
C LEU A 44 0.98 -13.02 -5.16
N ASN A 45 0.03 -13.88 -5.54
CA ASN A 45 -1.07 -13.53 -6.42
C ASN A 45 -2.34 -13.12 -5.65
N LYS A 46 -3.37 -12.69 -6.39
CA LYS A 46 -4.64 -12.24 -5.81
C LYS A 46 -5.39 -13.30 -5.00
N TYR A 47 -5.19 -14.59 -5.29
CA TYR A 47 -5.86 -15.68 -4.58
C TYR A 47 -5.25 -15.88 -3.19
N TYR A 48 -3.93 -15.69 -3.08
CA TYR A 48 -3.26 -15.61 -1.79
C TYR A 48 -3.81 -14.44 -0.96
N GLY A 49 -3.91 -13.25 -1.57
CA GLY A 49 -4.46 -12.06 -0.92
C GLY A 49 -5.85 -12.31 -0.32
N ARG A 50 -6.78 -12.87 -1.10
CA ARG A 50 -8.19 -13.11 -0.73
C ARG A 50 -8.42 -13.90 0.57
N GLY A 51 -7.43 -14.68 0.99
CA GLY A 51 -7.52 -15.50 2.20
C GLY A 51 -6.89 -14.86 3.43
N LEU A 52 -6.37 -13.64 3.34
CA LEU A 52 -5.60 -13.04 4.43
C LEU A 52 -6.52 -12.52 5.54
N SER A 53 -6.22 -12.93 6.77
CA SER A 53 -6.70 -12.23 7.95
C SER A 53 -5.97 -10.90 8.12
N ALA A 54 -6.41 -10.04 9.03
CA ALA A 54 -5.67 -8.80 9.36
C ALA A 54 -4.21 -9.09 9.78
N GLU A 55 -4.01 -10.19 10.51
CA GLU A 55 -2.70 -10.73 10.85
C GLU A 55 -1.91 -11.17 9.63
N GLY A 56 -2.54 -11.97 8.75
CA GLY A 56 -1.92 -12.44 7.52
C GLY A 56 -1.51 -11.29 6.59
N PHE A 57 -2.32 -10.23 6.54
CA PHE A 57 -1.99 -9.01 5.80
C PHE A 57 -0.76 -8.30 6.37
N ARG A 58 -0.65 -8.18 7.70
CA ARG A 58 0.55 -7.64 8.35
C ARG A 58 1.78 -8.45 7.99
N GLN A 59 1.69 -9.79 8.07
CA GLN A 59 2.79 -10.68 7.71
C GLN A 59 3.17 -10.56 6.22
N ALA A 60 2.18 -10.44 5.33
CA ALA A 60 2.42 -10.26 3.90
C ALA A 60 3.11 -8.92 3.60
N LEU A 61 2.76 -7.84 4.32
CA LEU A 61 3.46 -6.55 4.23
C LEU A 61 4.88 -6.63 4.79
N PHE A 62 5.08 -7.35 5.90
CA PHE A 62 6.41 -7.60 6.45
C PHE A 62 7.29 -8.31 5.41
N GLN A 63 6.79 -9.39 4.80
CA GLN A 63 7.49 -10.11 3.73
C GLN A 63 7.77 -9.22 2.53
N TYR A 64 6.81 -8.36 2.14
CA TYR A 64 7.03 -7.42 1.04
C TYR A 64 8.17 -6.43 1.31
N LEU A 65 8.42 -6.05 2.55
CA LEU A 65 9.51 -5.14 2.94
C LEU A 65 10.80 -5.87 3.35
N HIS A 66 10.81 -7.20 3.29
CA HIS A 66 11.96 -8.04 3.60
C HIS A 66 12.68 -8.45 2.31
N ASN A 67 14.00 -8.25 2.24
CA ASN A 67 14.78 -8.57 1.03
C ASN A 67 15.38 -9.99 1.04
N GLY A 68 14.82 -10.89 1.84
CA GLY A 68 15.36 -12.23 2.10
C GLY A 68 16.48 -12.29 3.15
N VAL A 69 17.20 -11.19 3.40
CA VAL A 69 18.28 -11.12 4.40
C VAL A 69 17.89 -10.30 5.62
N ARG A 70 17.24 -9.15 5.40
CA ARG A 70 16.83 -8.23 6.45
C ARG A 70 15.55 -7.47 6.08
N LEU A 71 14.89 -6.95 7.10
CA LEU A 71 13.83 -5.96 6.92
C LEU A 71 14.44 -4.63 6.46
N ARG A 72 13.93 -4.08 5.36
CA ARG A 72 14.41 -2.82 4.78
C ARG A 72 13.76 -1.62 5.47
N PHE A 73 14.22 -1.30 6.69
CA PHE A 73 13.72 -0.17 7.49
C PHE A 73 13.78 1.18 6.78
N ASP A 74 14.77 1.34 5.90
CA ASP A 74 14.96 2.54 5.08
C ASP A 74 13.75 2.84 4.17
N LEU A 75 12.90 1.85 3.87
CA LEU A 75 11.71 2.01 3.04
C LEU A 75 10.51 2.60 3.80
N PHE A 76 10.45 2.45 5.13
CA PHE A 76 9.24 2.81 5.89
C PHE A 76 8.95 4.30 5.83
N GLU A 77 9.93 5.15 6.14
CA GLU A 77 9.72 6.60 6.16
C GLU A 77 9.30 7.17 4.79
N PRO A 78 9.97 6.83 3.66
CA PRO A 78 9.53 7.27 2.34
C PRO A 78 8.13 6.76 1.93
N ILE A 79 7.77 5.52 2.28
CA ILE A 79 6.44 4.97 2.01
C ILE A 79 5.40 5.72 2.83
N LEU A 80 5.57 5.78 4.15
CA LEU A 80 4.65 6.44 5.08
C LEU A 80 4.44 7.91 4.71
N TYR A 81 5.51 8.62 4.34
CA TYR A 81 5.41 10.00 3.86
C TYR A 81 4.49 10.14 2.64
N LYS A 82 4.67 9.28 1.62
CA LYS A 82 3.83 9.32 0.42
C LYS A 82 2.38 8.94 0.71
N LEU A 83 2.14 7.93 1.55
CA LEU A 83 0.79 7.50 1.93
C LEU A 83 0.05 8.59 2.72
N ARG A 84 0.72 9.23 3.69
CA ARG A 84 0.14 10.34 4.46
C ARG A 84 -0.19 11.53 3.55
N ARG A 85 0.70 11.86 2.60
CA ARG A 85 0.41 12.90 1.58
C ARG A 85 -0.79 12.55 0.72
N LEU A 86 -0.86 11.32 0.22
CA LEU A 86 -1.98 10.85 -0.58
C LEU A 86 -3.30 10.91 0.19
N LYS A 87 -3.28 10.49 1.47
CA LYS A 87 -4.42 10.61 2.38
C LYS A 87 -4.90 12.05 2.50
N CYS A 88 -4.01 13.00 2.79
CA CYS A 88 -4.37 14.43 2.89
C CYS A 88 -5.00 14.95 1.59
N VAL A 89 -4.45 14.57 0.43
CA VAL A 89 -5.01 14.96 -0.87
C VAL A 89 -6.42 14.40 -1.01
N LEU A 90 -6.65 13.12 -0.74
CA LEU A 90 -7.96 12.49 -0.89
C LEU A 90 -9.00 13.00 0.11
N GLU A 91 -8.58 13.40 1.32
CA GLU A 91 -9.45 14.06 2.29
C GLU A 91 -9.91 15.45 1.82
N SER A 92 -9.10 16.15 1.01
CA SER A 92 -9.44 17.45 0.43
C SER A 92 -10.34 17.36 -0.82
N GLN A 93 -10.41 16.19 -1.47
CA GLN A 93 -11.21 16.00 -2.66
C GLN A 93 -12.67 15.76 -2.29
N ALA A 94 -13.54 16.74 -2.54
CA ALA A 94 -14.98 16.56 -2.39
C ALA A 94 -15.55 15.78 -3.61
N SER A 95 -16.47 14.87 -3.33
CA SER A 95 -17.30 14.17 -4.33
C SER A 95 -16.64 13.11 -5.22
N TYR A 96 -15.32 12.98 -5.24
CA TYR A 96 -14.67 11.86 -5.93
C TYR A 96 -14.91 10.54 -5.19
N ARG A 97 -15.13 9.46 -5.94
CA ARG A 97 -15.11 8.08 -5.46
C ARG A 97 -14.28 7.22 -6.39
N PHE A 98 -13.36 6.45 -5.82
CA PHE A 98 -12.37 5.69 -6.57
C PHE A 98 -12.65 4.19 -6.47
N TYR A 99 -13.81 3.76 -6.98
CA TYR A 99 -14.20 2.34 -6.93
C TYR A 99 -13.27 1.48 -7.78
N SER A 100 -12.92 0.29 -7.26
CA SER A 100 -12.02 -0.67 -7.93
C SER A 100 -10.67 -0.08 -8.35
N SER A 101 -10.27 1.03 -7.74
CA SER A 101 -8.94 1.61 -7.93
C SER A 101 -7.93 0.96 -6.98
N SER A 102 -6.67 1.06 -7.39
CA SER A 102 -5.56 0.40 -6.71
C SER A 102 -4.49 1.36 -6.23
N LEU A 103 -3.71 0.92 -5.24
CA LEU A 103 -2.54 1.59 -4.70
C LEU A 103 -1.27 0.81 -5.01
N LEU A 104 -0.51 1.29 -5.99
CA LEU A 104 0.78 0.72 -6.36
C LEU A 104 1.89 1.31 -5.49
N ILE A 105 2.57 0.48 -4.71
CA ILE A 105 3.79 0.84 -3.97
C ILE A 105 4.97 0.11 -4.62
N ILE A 106 5.97 0.84 -5.06
CA ILE A 106 7.17 0.28 -5.70
C ILE A 106 8.43 0.81 -5.05
N TYR A 107 9.48 0.00 -5.01
CA TYR A 107 10.79 0.44 -4.54
C TYR A 107 11.94 -0.29 -5.25
N ASP A 108 13.14 0.30 -5.24
CA ASP A 108 14.33 -0.37 -5.76
C ASP A 108 14.83 -1.44 -4.77
N GLY A 109 14.91 -2.70 -5.23
CA GLY A 109 15.38 -3.82 -4.42
C GLY A 109 16.88 -3.80 -4.14
N ARG A 110 17.65 -2.90 -4.78
CA ARG A 110 19.06 -2.70 -4.46
C ARG A 110 19.22 -2.25 -3.02
N ASP A 111 19.96 -3.06 -2.27
CA ASP A 111 20.36 -2.75 -0.90
C ASP A 111 21.77 -2.16 -0.96
N TYR A 112 21.91 -0.87 -0.63
CA TYR A 112 23.22 -0.23 -0.54
C TYR A 112 23.67 -0.32 0.92
N PRO A 113 24.53 -1.27 1.30
CA PRO A 113 25.11 -1.26 2.63
C PRO A 113 25.95 0.01 2.79
N ALA A 114 25.82 0.66 3.95
CA ALA A 114 26.49 1.93 4.27
C ALA A 114 28.04 1.83 4.36
N THR A 115 28.65 0.69 4.00
CA THR A 115 30.05 0.35 4.34
C THR A 115 31.04 0.38 3.18
N ASN A 116 30.66 0.70 1.94
CA ASN A 116 31.64 0.88 0.85
C ASN A 116 32.10 2.33 0.73
N VAL A 117 32.96 2.72 1.68
CA VAL A 117 33.73 3.96 1.67
C VAL A 117 34.86 3.82 0.63
N ALA A 118 34.55 4.06 -0.64
CA ALA A 118 35.58 4.18 -1.68
C ALA A 118 35.19 5.04 -2.90
N ASP A 119 33.92 5.45 -3.03
CA ASP A 119 33.48 6.27 -4.16
C ASP A 119 32.82 7.57 -3.68
N PRO A 120 33.48 8.74 -3.87
CA PRO A 120 32.95 10.06 -3.53
C PRO A 120 31.66 10.44 -4.29
N LEU A 121 31.25 9.66 -5.29
CA LEU A 121 30.01 9.86 -6.05
C LEU A 121 28.81 9.07 -5.49
N VAL A 122 29.01 8.24 -4.45
CA VAL A 122 27.93 7.55 -3.72
C VAL A 122 27.32 8.53 -2.71
N GLN A 123 26.82 9.63 -3.26
CA GLN A 123 25.97 10.59 -2.57
C GLN A 123 24.74 9.83 -2.06
N GLU A 124 24.59 9.75 -0.73
CA GLU A 124 23.41 9.31 0.02
C GLU A 124 22.14 9.12 -0.83
N ARG A 125 22.03 7.98 -1.51
CA ARG A 125 20.84 7.73 -2.32
C ARG A 125 19.81 7.12 -1.39
N ALA A 126 19.01 8.00 -0.78
CA ALA A 126 17.75 7.61 -0.16
C ALA A 126 17.02 6.59 -1.06
N PRO A 127 16.41 5.55 -0.50
CA PRO A 127 15.82 4.50 -1.31
C PRO A 127 14.74 5.10 -2.22
N LYS A 128 14.79 4.69 -3.50
CA LYS A 128 13.83 5.15 -4.50
C LYS A 128 12.53 4.40 -4.29
N VAL A 129 11.57 5.08 -3.67
CA VAL A 129 10.21 4.60 -3.42
C VAL A 129 9.22 5.41 -4.24
N ASP A 130 8.17 4.77 -4.71
CA ASP A 130 6.99 5.44 -5.22
C ASP A 130 5.68 4.80 -4.72
N ALA A 131 4.64 5.62 -4.59
CA ALA A 131 3.30 5.18 -4.20
C ALA A 131 2.27 5.96 -5.02
N ARG A 132 1.44 5.26 -5.80
CA ARG A 132 0.52 5.87 -6.76
C ARG A 132 -0.83 5.17 -6.76
N MET A 133 -1.88 5.96 -6.94
CA MET A 133 -3.19 5.43 -7.30
C MET A 133 -3.20 5.03 -8.79
N ILE A 134 -3.80 3.89 -9.10
CA ILE A 134 -3.98 3.37 -10.47
C ILE A 134 -5.42 2.85 -10.64
N ASP A 135 -5.78 2.44 -11.86
CA ASP A 135 -7.06 1.80 -12.18
C ASP A 135 -8.32 2.65 -11.91
N PHE A 136 -8.40 3.83 -12.51
CA PHE A 136 -9.52 4.76 -12.32
C PHE A 136 -10.77 4.47 -13.16
N ALA A 137 -10.86 3.31 -13.82
CA ALA A 137 -11.92 3.01 -14.79
C ALA A 137 -13.35 3.09 -14.21
N HIS A 138 -13.50 2.82 -12.91
CA HIS A 138 -14.78 2.90 -12.19
C HIS A 138 -14.85 4.09 -11.22
N SER A 139 -13.97 5.07 -11.38
CA SER A 139 -14.03 6.30 -10.57
C SER A 139 -15.20 7.18 -11.01
N THR A 140 -15.89 7.80 -10.05
CA THR A 140 -17.00 8.73 -10.28
C THR A 140 -16.77 10.03 -9.53
N TYR A 141 -17.45 11.09 -9.95
CA TYR A 141 -17.46 12.39 -9.28
C TYR A 141 -18.82 13.07 -9.51
N LYS A 142 -19.09 14.16 -8.78
CA LYS A 142 -20.35 14.91 -8.91
C LYS A 142 -20.55 15.40 -10.35
N GLY A 143 -21.59 14.92 -11.02
CA GLY A 143 -21.91 15.27 -12.41
C GLY A 143 -21.35 14.33 -13.47
N PHE A 144 -20.74 13.20 -13.07
CA PHE A 144 -20.28 12.18 -14.00
C PHE A 144 -21.44 11.26 -14.44
N ARG A 145 -21.69 11.17 -15.76
CA ARG A 145 -22.54 10.16 -16.45
C ARG A 145 -23.92 9.89 -15.83
N ASP A 146 -24.77 10.90 -15.69
CA ASP A 146 -26.15 10.75 -15.17
C ASP A 146 -26.24 9.90 -13.88
N ASP A 147 -25.17 9.86 -13.08
CA ASP A 147 -25.15 9.10 -11.83
C ASP A 147 -26.13 9.78 -10.86
N PRO A 148 -27.22 9.10 -10.48
CA PRO A 148 -28.22 9.68 -9.58
C PRO A 148 -27.64 9.87 -8.16
N THR A 149 -26.47 9.30 -7.87
CA THR A 149 -25.88 9.31 -6.54
C THR A 149 -24.95 10.50 -6.36
N VAL A 150 -25.46 11.56 -5.73
CA VAL A 150 -24.60 12.68 -5.31
C VAL A 150 -23.79 12.24 -4.10
N HIS A 151 -22.48 12.13 -4.30
CA HIS A 151 -21.53 11.90 -3.22
C HIS A 151 -21.04 13.23 -2.66
N ASP A 152 -21.26 13.44 -1.36
CA ASP A 152 -20.71 14.58 -0.63
C ASP A 152 -19.55 14.15 0.28
N GLY A 153 -18.61 15.07 0.47
CA GLY A 153 -17.36 14.84 1.19
C GLY A 153 -16.38 13.88 0.49
N PRO A 154 -15.28 13.53 1.17
CA PRO A 154 -14.23 12.68 0.61
C PRO A 154 -14.64 11.21 0.53
N ASP A 155 -13.87 10.42 -0.23
CA ASP A 155 -14.00 8.97 -0.28
C ASP A 155 -13.58 8.33 1.06
N LYS A 156 -14.54 8.24 1.99
CA LYS A 156 -14.33 7.66 3.33
C LYS A 156 -13.81 6.22 3.27
N GLY A 157 -14.16 5.46 2.23
CA GLY A 157 -13.70 4.08 2.06
C GLY A 157 -12.22 4.03 1.72
N TYR A 158 -11.80 4.83 0.74
CA TYR A 158 -10.39 4.92 0.35
C TYR A 158 -9.53 5.49 1.47
N VAL A 159 -9.99 6.57 2.13
CA VAL A 159 -9.29 7.19 3.27
C VAL A 159 -9.13 6.21 4.43
N LEU A 160 -10.17 5.41 4.72
CA LEU A 160 -10.09 4.36 5.74
C LEU A 160 -9.07 3.27 5.37
N GLY A 161 -9.03 2.84 4.11
CA GLY A 161 -8.05 1.88 3.61
C GLY A 161 -6.61 2.39 3.77
N LEU A 162 -6.34 3.63 3.37
CA LEU A 162 -5.02 4.26 3.55
C LEU A 162 -4.64 4.37 5.03
N ARG A 163 -5.58 4.75 5.89
CA ARG A 163 -5.33 4.83 7.34
C ARG A 163 -4.98 3.46 7.92
N SER A 164 -5.71 2.40 7.54
CA SER A 164 -5.40 1.04 7.97
C SER A 164 -4.00 0.60 7.52
N LEU A 165 -3.64 0.87 6.26
CA LEU A 165 -2.32 0.55 5.72
C LEU A 165 -1.20 1.29 6.47
N ILE A 166 -1.36 2.59 6.70
CA ILE A 166 -0.41 3.42 7.46
C ILE A 166 -0.22 2.84 8.87
N ASN A 167 -1.30 2.52 9.57
CA ASN A 167 -1.23 1.97 10.93
C ASN A 167 -0.48 0.63 10.96
N VAL A 168 -0.72 -0.26 9.99
CA VAL A 168 -0.02 -1.57 9.93
C VAL A 168 1.47 -1.37 9.65
N LEU A 169 1.83 -0.43 8.77
CA LEU A 169 3.23 -0.12 8.49
C LEU A 169 3.95 0.50 9.69
N GLU A 170 3.29 1.41 10.42
CA GLU A 170 3.82 1.98 11.67
C GLU A 170 4.01 0.90 12.73
N LEU A 171 3.05 0.01 12.90
CA LEU A 171 3.15 -1.11 13.83
C LEU A 171 4.35 -2.01 13.51
N ILE A 172 4.51 -2.41 12.23
CA ILE A 172 5.66 -3.24 11.82
C ILE A 172 6.98 -2.52 12.10
N ARG A 173 7.06 -1.22 11.81
CA ARG A 173 8.27 -0.41 12.06
C ARG A 173 8.61 -0.42 13.55
N ASP A 174 7.64 -0.13 14.40
CA ASP A 174 7.84 0.05 15.83
C ASP A 174 8.13 -1.30 16.54
N GLU A 175 7.55 -2.40 16.08
CA GLU A 175 7.84 -3.76 16.59
C GLU A 175 9.24 -4.27 16.24
N SER A 176 9.85 -3.72 15.20
CA SER A 176 11.10 -4.25 14.65
C SER A 176 12.34 -3.40 15.04
N GLN A 177 12.14 -2.23 15.70
CA GLN A 177 13.21 -1.38 16.24
C GLN A 177 13.83 -1.94 17.53
#